data_AF-A0A5P8K536-F1
#
_entry.id   AF-A0A5P8K536-F1
#
_cell.length_a   1.000
_cell.length_b   1.000
_cell.length_c   1.000
_cell.angle_alpha   90.00
_cell.angle_beta   90.00
_cell.angle_gamma   90.00
#
_symmetry.space_group_name_H-M   'P 1'
#
loop_
_entity.id
_entity.type
_entity.pdbx_description
1 polymer ?
#
loop_
_entity_poly.entity_id
_entity_poly.type
_entity_poly.pdbx_seq_one_letter_code
_entity_poly.pdbx_strand_id
1 'polypeptide(L)'
;MSDAERISEGVSADPSDAVRAEVEREFAGRLARAEMENQAAKAGITLPQGFTDYLDSSRLIREDGNPSAEAIAKVLEPFQTEKEPLFPQLTGAGRSHPDAFQYQGPRVSLDARHRK
;
A
#
# COMPACT_ATOMS: atom_id res chain seq x y z
N MET A 1 -31.85 49.85 28.90
CA MET A 1 -32.43 49.26 27.69
C MET A 1 -31.96 50.12 26.51
N SER A 2 -30.80 49.79 25.92
CA SER A 2 -30.33 50.41 24.69
C SER A 2 -29.96 49.28 23.74
N ASP A 3 -30.96 48.95 22.94
CA ASP A 3 -30.85 48.25 21.67
C ASP A 3 -30.05 49.11 20.67
N ALA A 4 -29.56 48.42 19.62
CA ALA A 4 -28.83 48.94 18.46
C ALA A 4 -27.31 49.11 18.72
N GLU A 5 -26.38 48.49 18.02
CA GLU A 5 -26.40 47.92 16.67
C GLU A 5 -25.40 46.74 16.64
N ARG A 6 -25.89 45.50 16.48
CA ARG A 6 -25.05 44.42 15.96
C ARG A 6 -25.02 44.59 14.45
N ILE A 7 -24.02 45.31 13.95
CA ILE A 7 -23.68 45.27 12.53
C ILE A 7 -23.07 43.90 12.30
N SER A 8 -23.91 42.92 11.93
CA SER A 8 -23.45 41.70 11.31
C SER A 8 -22.95 42.07 9.92
N GLU A 9 -21.69 42.47 9.82
CA GLU A 9 -20.96 42.51 8.54
C GLU A 9 -20.99 41.09 7.99
N GLY A 10 -21.93 40.84 7.09
CA GLY A 10 -21.89 39.71 6.20
C GLY A 10 -20.59 39.84 5.43
N VAL A 11 -19.62 38.97 5.76
CA VAL A 11 -18.44 38.72 4.94
C VAL A 11 -18.98 38.35 3.56
N SER A 12 -18.98 39.32 2.64
CA SER A 12 -19.24 39.03 1.25
C SER A 12 -18.09 38.13 0.83
N ALA A 13 -18.36 36.83 0.72
CA ALA A 13 -17.40 35.87 0.18
C ALA A 13 -16.96 36.45 -1.17
N ASP A 14 -15.70 36.89 -1.23
CA ASP A 14 -15.14 37.42 -2.45
C ASP A 14 -15.21 36.26 -3.46
N PRO A 15 -15.77 36.43 -4.67
CA PRO A 15 -15.71 35.38 -5.68
C PRO A 15 -14.26 34.89 -5.92
N SER A 16 -13.26 35.71 -5.57
CA SER A 16 -11.85 35.33 -5.58
C SER A 16 -11.48 34.26 -4.54
N ASP A 17 -12.16 34.19 -3.39
CA ASP A 17 -11.93 33.20 -2.34
C ASP A 17 -12.37 31.80 -2.77
N ALA A 18 -13.49 31.70 -3.50
CA ALA A 18 -13.94 30.43 -4.08
C ALA A 18 -12.95 29.90 -5.12
N VAL A 19 -12.41 30.79 -5.96
CA VAL A 19 -11.38 30.43 -6.95
C VAL A 19 -10.08 30.01 -6.27
N ARG A 20 -9.64 30.73 -5.22
CA ARG A 20 -8.45 30.36 -4.45
C ARG A 20 -8.60 29.00 -3.79
N ALA A 21 -9.74 28.72 -3.15
CA ALA A 21 -10.00 27.44 -2.51
C ALA A 21 -9.98 26.26 -3.51
N GLU A 22 -10.50 26.47 -4.72
CA GLU A 22 -10.46 25.46 -5.78
C GLU A 22 -9.03 25.20 -6.29
N VAL A 23 -8.25 26.27 -6.50
CA VAL A 23 -6.84 26.18 -6.89
C VAL A 23 -6.03 25.48 -5.80
N GLU A 24 -6.18 25.87 -4.54
CA GLU A 24 -5.51 25.26 -3.40
C GLU A 24 -5.80 23.77 -3.31
N ARG A 25 -7.06 23.35 -3.54
CA ARG A 25 -7.44 21.94 -3.55
C ARG A 25 -6.77 21.15 -4.67
N GLU A 26 -6.66 21.71 -5.87
CA GLU A 26 -5.97 21.06 -6.99
C GLU A 26 -4.46 20.91 -6.71
N PHE A 27 -3.84 21.97 -6.19
CA PHE A 27 -2.43 21.96 -5.83
C PHE A 27 -2.13 21.01 -4.67
N ALA A 28 -3.01 20.94 -3.67
CA ALA A 28 -2.90 19.99 -2.57
C ALA A 28 -2.89 18.54 -3.07
N GLY A 29 -3.71 18.22 -4.07
CA GLY A 29 -3.72 16.90 -4.73
C GLY A 29 -2.39 16.56 -5.41
N ARG A 30 -1.81 17.52 -6.13
CA ARG A 30 -0.49 17.34 -6.78
C ARG A 30 0.63 17.20 -5.75
N LEU A 31 0.60 18.01 -4.69
CA LEU A 31 1.59 17.97 -3.61
C LEU A 31 1.53 16.63 -2.86
N ALA A 32 0.34 16.12 -2.57
CA ALA A 32 0.16 14.84 -1.91
C ALA A 32 0.70 13.67 -2.73
N ARG A 33 0.52 13.70 -4.07
CA ARG A 33 1.11 12.71 -4.99
C ARG A 33 2.64 12.77 -4.98
N ALA A 34 3.21 13.97 -5.09
CA ALA A 34 4.66 14.17 -5.06
C ALA A 34 5.28 13.71 -3.73
N GLU A 35 4.62 13.97 -2.60
CA GLU A 35 5.07 13.53 -1.29
C GLU A 35 5.00 12.00 -1.14
N MET A 36 3.96 11.36 -1.68
CA MET A 36 3.86 9.91 -1.72
C MET A 36 4.99 9.28 -2.55
N GLU A 37 5.29 9.83 -3.72
CA GLU A 37 6.42 9.37 -4.55
C GLU A 37 7.77 9.55 -3.83
N ASN A 38 7.93 10.67 -3.12
CA ASN A 38 9.12 10.92 -2.30
C ASN A 38 9.27 9.88 -1.17
N GLN A 39 8.18 9.59 -0.45
CA GLN A 39 8.19 8.60 0.63
C GLN A 39 8.41 7.17 0.10
N ALA A 40 7.81 6.83 -1.04
CA ALA A 40 8.05 5.55 -1.71
C ALA A 40 9.53 5.41 -2.10
N ALA A 41 10.12 6.44 -2.72
CA ALA A 41 11.53 6.45 -3.09
C ALA A 41 12.45 6.32 -1.89
N LYS A 42 12.17 7.02 -0.78
CA LYS A 42 12.91 6.90 0.49
C LYS A 42 12.82 5.49 1.08
N ALA A 43 11.68 4.82 0.93
CA ALA A 43 11.46 3.46 1.39
C ALA A 43 12.00 2.39 0.42
N GLY A 44 12.60 2.77 -0.72
CA GLY A 44 13.04 1.84 -1.76
C GLY A 44 11.88 1.11 -2.46
N ILE A 45 10.67 1.62 -2.34
CA ILE A 45 9.46 1.07 -2.94
C ILE A 45 9.37 1.48 -4.41
N THR A 46 9.22 0.50 -5.29
CA THR A 46 8.91 0.76 -6.70
C THR A 46 7.40 0.73 -6.90
N LEU A 47 6.79 1.90 -7.12
CA LEU A 47 5.37 2.00 -7.44
C LEU A 47 5.10 1.59 -8.90
N PRO A 48 4.03 0.84 -9.19
CA PRO A 48 3.63 0.55 -10.56
C PRO A 48 3.32 1.83 -11.36
N GLN A 49 3.65 1.81 -12.65
CA GLN A 49 3.36 2.93 -13.54
C GLN A 49 1.85 3.20 -13.59
N GLY A 50 1.46 4.47 -13.41
CA GLY A 50 0.05 4.88 -13.40
C GLY A 50 -0.71 4.56 -12.11
N PHE A 51 -0.07 3.99 -11.08
CA PHE A 51 -0.72 3.75 -9.78
C PHE A 51 -1.31 5.04 -9.18
N THR A 52 -0.58 6.14 -9.31
CA THR A 52 -0.96 7.47 -8.83
C THR A 52 -2.17 8.06 -9.58
N ASP A 53 -2.47 7.58 -10.80
CA ASP A 53 -3.58 8.07 -11.61
C ASP A 53 -4.93 7.54 -11.12
N TYR A 54 -4.94 6.32 -10.57
CA TYR A 54 -6.14 5.70 -10.00
C TYR A 54 -6.34 6.04 -8.52
N LEU A 55 -5.37 6.74 -7.91
CA LEU A 55 -5.43 7.10 -6.51
C LEU A 55 -6.30 8.36 -6.32
N ASP A 56 -7.28 8.25 -5.43
CA ASP A 56 -8.08 9.38 -4.97
C ASP A 56 -7.23 10.30 -4.08
N SER A 57 -6.65 11.33 -4.69
CA SER A 57 -5.77 12.30 -4.03
C SER A 57 -6.43 13.01 -2.84
N SER A 58 -7.78 13.10 -2.81
CA SER A 58 -8.49 13.76 -1.72
C SER A 58 -8.32 13.02 -0.38
N ARG A 59 -8.09 11.71 -0.42
CA ARG A 59 -7.85 10.88 0.77
C ARG A 59 -6.43 11.00 1.32
N LEU A 60 -5.53 11.57 0.54
CA LEU A 60 -4.16 11.83 0.98
C LEU A 60 -3.98 13.19 1.63
N ILE A 61 -5.01 14.03 1.62
CA ILE A 61 -4.97 15.41 2.11
C ILE A 61 -5.73 15.48 3.44
N ARG A 62 -5.17 16.19 4.42
CA ARG A 62 -5.82 16.47 5.71
C ARG A 62 -6.84 17.61 5.59
N GLU A 63 -7.62 17.84 6.63
CA GLU A 63 -8.59 18.94 6.70
C GLU A 63 -7.93 20.33 6.56
N ASP A 64 -6.63 20.43 6.82
CA ASP A 64 -5.82 21.64 6.69
C ASP A 64 -5.28 21.88 5.26
N GLY A 65 -5.59 21.00 4.31
CA GLY A 65 -5.09 21.09 2.93
C GLY A 65 -3.67 20.56 2.72
N ASN A 66 -3.01 20.03 3.78
CA ASN A 66 -1.67 19.48 3.67
C ASN A 66 -1.67 17.96 3.44
N PRO A 67 -0.60 17.40 2.85
CA PRO A 67 -0.43 15.95 2.74
C PRO A 67 -0.46 15.26 4.12
N SER A 68 -1.20 14.17 4.21
CA SER A 68 -1.28 13.30 5.38
C SER A 68 -0.20 12.22 5.31
N ALA A 69 0.84 12.34 6.13
CA ALA A 69 1.89 11.32 6.21
C ALA A 69 1.32 9.95 6.62
N GLU A 70 0.31 9.91 7.49
CA GLU A 70 -0.34 8.66 7.90
C GLU A 70 -1.13 8.00 6.76
N ALA A 71 -1.86 8.79 5.97
CA ALA A 71 -2.61 8.25 4.83
C ALA A 71 -1.65 7.75 3.75
N ILE A 72 -0.58 8.50 3.47
CA ILE A 72 0.47 8.10 2.53
C ILE A 72 1.14 6.81 3.00
N ALA A 73 1.51 6.70 4.28
CA ALA A 73 2.13 5.50 4.82
C ALA A 73 1.22 4.26 4.67
N LYS A 74 -0.09 4.40 4.90
CA LYS A 74 -1.08 3.31 4.69
C LYS A 74 -1.19 2.89 3.23
N VAL A 75 -1.07 3.84 2.29
CA VAL A 75 -1.07 3.54 0.86
C VAL A 75 0.19 2.79 0.43
N LEU A 76 1.33 3.08 1.08
CA LEU A 76 2.61 2.45 0.79
C LEU A 76 2.80 1.10 1.51
N GLU A 77 2.06 0.82 2.58
CA GLU A 77 2.14 -0.42 3.37
C GLU A 77 2.11 -1.71 2.51
N PRO A 78 1.24 -1.87 1.50
CA PRO A 78 1.21 -3.09 0.69
C PRO A 78 2.48 -3.33 -0.14
N PHE A 79 3.27 -2.28 -0.37
CA PHE A 79 4.51 -2.35 -1.14
C PHE A 79 5.75 -2.47 -0.26
N GLN A 80 5.59 -2.36 1.07
CA GLN A 80 6.66 -2.61 2.01
C GLN A 80 6.89 -4.12 2.05
N THR A 81 7.93 -4.54 1.33
CA THR A 81 8.32 -5.93 1.15
C THR A 81 8.76 -6.51 2.49
N GLU A 82 7.85 -7.09 3.28
CA GLU A 82 8.19 -8.06 4.34
C GLU A 82 6.95 -8.77 4.89
N LYS A 83 6.31 -9.58 4.04
CA LYS A 83 5.88 -10.90 4.48
C LYS A 83 6.24 -11.82 3.35
N GLU A 84 7.43 -12.41 3.42
CA GLU A 84 7.63 -13.70 2.75
C GLU A 84 6.40 -14.54 3.10
N PRO A 85 5.61 -14.97 2.10
CA PRO A 85 4.50 -15.85 2.40
C PRO A 85 5.14 -17.04 3.10
N LEU A 86 4.77 -17.22 4.37
CA LEU A 86 5.15 -18.39 5.13
C LEU A 86 4.41 -19.54 4.45
N PHE A 87 4.99 -20.07 3.38
CA PHE A 87 4.43 -21.21 2.69
C PHE A 87 4.31 -22.29 3.76
N PRO A 88 3.09 -22.80 4.03
CA PRO A 88 2.94 -23.90 4.96
C PRO A 88 3.83 -25.01 4.39
N GLN A 89 4.88 -25.37 5.15
CA GLN A 89 5.73 -26.47 4.76
C GLN A 89 4.82 -27.68 4.65
N LEU A 90 4.56 -28.14 3.43
CA LEU A 90 3.79 -29.35 3.21
C LEU A 90 4.66 -30.52 3.70
N THR A 91 4.50 -30.86 4.97
CA THR A 91 5.13 -32.01 5.60
C THR A 91 4.74 -33.25 4.80
N GLY A 92 5.66 -33.78 3.98
CA GLY A 92 5.42 -34.94 3.12
C GLY A 92 5.47 -34.68 1.60
N ALA A 93 5.66 -33.44 1.14
CA ALA A 93 5.81 -33.14 -0.30
C ALA A 93 7.19 -33.58 -0.89
N GLY A 94 8.09 -34.08 -0.06
CA GLY A 94 9.33 -34.73 -0.49
C GLY A 94 10.30 -34.95 0.66
N ARG A 95 10.88 -36.16 0.75
CA ARG A 95 12.09 -36.40 1.57
C ARG A 95 13.30 -35.97 0.76
N SER A 96 13.78 -34.74 0.97
CA SER A 96 15.14 -34.38 0.59
C SER A 96 16.07 -34.70 1.75
N HIS A 97 16.31 -35.99 1.97
CA HIS A 97 17.47 -36.42 2.73
C HIS A 97 18.61 -36.63 1.73
N PRO A 98 19.74 -35.92 1.83
CA PRO A 98 20.92 -36.27 1.05
C PRO A 98 21.49 -37.65 1.42
N ASP A 99 21.07 -38.26 2.54
CA ASP A 99 21.63 -39.52 3.05
C ASP A 99 20.62 -40.66 3.36
N ALA A 100 19.32 -40.55 3.04
CA ALA A 100 18.32 -41.53 3.50
C ALA A 100 17.97 -42.64 2.49
N PHE A 101 18.91 -43.07 1.66
CA PHE A 101 18.74 -44.26 0.81
C PHE A 101 19.71 -45.40 1.15
N GLN A 102 20.02 -45.59 2.43
CA GLN A 102 20.47 -46.90 2.92
C GLN A 102 19.28 -47.75 3.36
N TYR A 103 18.26 -47.89 2.51
CA TYR A 103 17.34 -49.01 2.62
C TYR A 103 17.98 -50.22 1.92
N GLN A 104 18.74 -51.01 2.67
CA GLN A 104 19.21 -52.34 2.26
C GLN A 104 18.09 -53.39 2.44
N GLY A 105 16.89 -53.11 1.96
CA GLY A 105 15.87 -54.15 1.84
C GLY A 105 16.26 -55.11 0.70
N PRO A 106 15.97 -56.42 0.82
CA PRO A 106 16.24 -57.36 -0.27
C PRO A 106 15.50 -56.89 -1.52
N ARG A 107 16.24 -56.66 -2.62
CA ARG A 107 15.68 -56.26 -3.91
C ARG A 107 14.91 -57.44 -4.48
N VAL A 108 13.60 -57.51 -4.21
CA VAL A 108 12.72 -58.48 -4.86
C VAL A 108 12.47 -57.99 -6.28
N SER A 109 12.85 -58.80 -7.27
CA SER A 109 12.60 -58.50 -8.68
C SER A 109 11.10 -58.43 -8.95
N LEU A 110 10.66 -57.41 -9.68
CA LEU A 110 9.26 -57.28 -10.09
C LEU A 110 8.88 -58.23 -11.24
N ASP A 111 9.86 -58.81 -11.94
CA ASP A 111 9.65 -59.85 -12.96
C ASP A 111 9.00 -61.07 -12.32
N ALA A 112 7.84 -61.47 -12.85
CA ALA A 112 7.07 -62.61 -12.38
C ALA A 112 7.85 -63.93 -12.43
N ARG A 113 8.86 -64.05 -13.31
CA ARG A 113 9.71 -65.24 -13.44
C ARG A 113 10.68 -65.45 -12.28
N HIS A 114 10.90 -64.42 -11.47
CA HIS A 114 11.89 -64.41 -10.39
C HIS A 114 11.28 -64.21 -9.00
N ARG A 115 9.94 -64.30 -8.87
CA ARG A 115 9.25 -64.38 -7.56
C ARG A 115 9.21 -65.86 -7.14
N LYS A 116 10.01 -66.24 -6.14
CA LYS A 116 9.95 -67.54 -5.46
C LYS A 116 9.79 -67.32 -3.96
#